data_AF-A0A7K5RWB8-F1
#
_entry.id   AF-A0A7K5RWB8-F1
#
_cell.length_a   1.000
_cell.length_b   1.000
_cell.length_c   1.000
_cell.angle_alpha   90.00
_cell.angle_beta   90.00
_cell.angle_gamma   90.00
#
_symmetry.space_group_name_H-M   'P 1'
#
loop_
_entity.id
_entity.type
_entity.pdbx_description
1 polymer ?
#
loop_
_entity_poly.entity_id
_entity_poly.type
_entity_poly.pdbx_seq_one_letter_code
_entity_poly.pdbx_strand_id
1 'polypeptide(L)' 'SPAGAGKLLVIPMEGSHWLSMRKVVVELSKRGHEIVVVAPDNTLLIDSSDFYETKIYPVPFKKEDMEEHI' A
#
# COMPACT_ATOMS: atom_id res chain seq x y z
N SER A 1 -24.57 -18.24 -2.01
CA SER A 1 -23.14 -18.41 -2.37
C SER A 1 -22.31 -17.84 -1.24
N PRO A 2 -21.19 -18.43 -0.83
CA PRO A 2 -20.24 -17.66 -0.03
C PRO A 2 -19.86 -16.47 -0.90
N ALA A 3 -20.13 -15.25 -0.43
CA ALA A 3 -19.63 -14.07 -1.11
C ALA A 3 -18.10 -14.17 -1.05
N GLY A 4 -17.48 -14.53 -2.18
CA GLY A 4 -16.03 -14.60 -2.27
C GLY A 4 -15.43 -13.27 -1.84
N ALA A 5 -14.34 -13.32 -1.07
CA ALA A 5 -13.62 -12.12 -0.68
C ALA A 5 -13.27 -11.30 -1.94
N GLY A 6 -13.56 -10.01 -1.91
CA GLY A 6 -13.44 -9.13 -3.07
C GLY A 6 -11.98 -8.76 -3.38
N LYS A 7 -11.79 -8.07 -4.51
CA LYS A 7 -10.51 -7.41 -4.85
C LYS A 7 -10.52 -5.96 -4.38
N LEU A 8 -9.43 -5.52 -3.74
CA LEU A 8 -9.31 -4.19 -3.17
C LEU A 8 -8.12 -3.44 -3.80
N LEU A 9 -8.36 -2.17 -4.14
CA LEU A 9 -7.32 -1.22 -4.50
C LEU A 9 -7.09 -0.27 -3.31
N VAL A 10 -5.84 -0.12 -2.89
CA VAL A 10 -5.44 0.72 -1.77
C VAL A 10 -4.48 1.79 -2.27
N ILE A 11 -4.79 3.05 -1.98
CA ILE A 11 -3.97 4.21 -2.33
C ILE A 11 -3.65 4.96 -1.02
N PRO A 12 -2.58 4.56 -0.31
CA PRO A 12 -2.24 5.15 0.98
C PRO A 12 -1.38 6.42 0.83
N MET A 13 -1.39 7.24 1.87
CA MET A 13 -0.38 8.28 2.10
C MET A 13 0.78 7.69 2.92
N GLU A 14 1.98 8.26 2.78
CA GLU A 14 3.18 7.88 3.53
C GLU A 14 3.06 8.13 5.06
N GLY A 15 4.06 7.65 5.80
CA GLY A 15 4.19 7.90 7.23
C GLY A 15 3.15 7.15 8.06
N SER A 16 2.61 7.82 9.09
CA SER A 16 1.65 7.24 10.04
C SER A 16 0.37 6.71 9.38
N HIS A 17 -0.03 7.28 8.24
CA HIS A 17 -1.18 6.83 7.46
C HIS A 17 -0.96 5.39 6.95
N TRP A 18 0.16 5.15 6.27
CA TRP A 18 0.51 3.81 5.79
C TRP A 18 0.75 2.84 6.94
N LEU A 19 1.49 3.24 7.99
CA LEU A 19 1.77 2.36 9.14
C LEU A 19 0.49 1.88 9.83
N SER A 20 -0.54 2.74 9.90
CA SER A 20 -1.84 2.39 10.44
C SER A 20 -2.63 1.47 9.48
N MET A 21 -2.64 1.80 8.19
CA MET A 21 -3.37 1.03 7.17
C MET A 21 -2.79 -0.35 6.91
N ARG A 22 -1.47 -0.53 7.04
CA ARG A 22 -0.79 -1.80 6.78
C ARG A 22 -1.40 -2.95 7.58
N LYS A 23 -1.79 -2.73 8.83
CA LYS A 23 -2.44 -3.75 9.68
C LYS A 23 -3.78 -4.19 9.09
N VAL A 24 -4.57 -3.23 8.60
CA VAL A 24 -5.88 -3.51 7.98
C VAL A 24 -5.71 -4.29 6.68
N VAL A 25 -4.76 -3.89 5.83
CA VAL A 25 -4.44 -4.57 4.58
C VAL A 25 -4.05 -6.03 4.82
N VAL A 26 -3.14 -6.27 5.77
CA VAL A 26 -2.70 -7.63 6.11
C VAL A 26 -3.86 -8.49 6.61
N GLU A 27 -4.73 -7.93 7.45
CA GLU A 27 -5.88 -8.66 7.99
C GLU A 27 -6.92 -8.99 6.92
N LEU A 28 -7.19 -8.07 5.98
CA LEU A 28 -8.10 -8.32 4.86
C LEU A 28 -7.55 -9.39 3.90
N SER A 29 -6.24 -9.38 3.64
CA SER A 29 -5.56 -10.43 2.87
C SER A 29 -5.71 -11.81 3.51
N LYS A 30 -5.50 -11.91 4.83
CA LYS A 30 -5.72 -13.16 5.59
C LYS A 30 -7.16 -13.66 5.53
N ARG A 31 -8.13 -12.76 5.30
CA ARG A 31 -9.56 -13.09 5.09
C ARG A 31 -9.89 -13.47 3.64
N GLY A 32 -8.88 -13.58 2.78
CA GLY A 32 -8.99 -14.01 1.39
C GLY A 32 -9.14 -12.89 0.37
N HIS A 33 -9.05 -11.61 0.78
CA HIS A 33 -9.11 -10.52 -0.19
C HIS A 33 -7.83 -10.46 -1.01
N GLU A 34 -7.98 -10.31 -2.32
CA GLU A 34 -6.86 -9.92 -3.18
C GLU A 34 -6.66 -8.41 -3.08
N ILE A 35 -5.45 -7.96 -2.78
CA ILE A 35 -5.19 -6.54 -2.53
C ILE A 35 -4.05 -6.05 -3.42
N VAL A 36 -4.27 -4.89 -4.06
CA VAL A 36 -3.26 -4.13 -4.78
C VAL A 36 -3.04 -2.80 -4.06
N VAL A 37 -1.80 -2.54 -3.65
CA VAL A 37 -1.36 -1.27 -3.08
C VAL A 37 -0.65 -0.47 -4.16
N VAL A 38 -1.06 0.77 -4.37
CA VAL A 38 -0.40 1.69 -5.31
C VAL A 38 0.53 2.60 -4.54
N ALA A 39 1.79 2.66 -4.93
CA ALA A 39 2.81 3.49 -4.30
C ALA A 39 3.61 4.27 -5.35
N PRO A 40 4.04 5.51 -5.05
CA PRO A 40 4.93 6.23 -5.94
C PRO A 40 6.33 5.59 -5.94
N ASP A 41 7.12 5.80 -7.00
CA ASP A 41 8.49 5.28 -7.11
C ASP A 41 9.48 5.89 -6.11
N ASN A 42 9.11 7.01 -5.50
CA ASN A 42 9.84 7.64 -4.40
C ASN A 42 9.32 7.24 -3.00
N THR A 43 8.53 6.15 -2.90
CA THR A 43 8.02 5.61 -1.62
C THR A 43 9.12 5.41 -0.56
N LEU A 44 8.76 5.69 0.69
CA LEU A 44 9.63 5.59 1.86
C LEU A 44 9.34 4.37 2.72
N LEU A 45 8.05 4.10 2.99
CA LEU A 45 7.63 3.06 3.93
C LEU A 45 6.80 1.94 3.27
N ILE A 46 6.35 2.13 2.03
CA ILE A 46 5.55 1.13 1.30
C ILE A 46 6.49 0.22 0.53
N ASP A 47 6.54 -1.04 0.96
CA ASP A 47 7.40 -2.09 0.40
C ASP A 47 6.57 -3.26 -0.15
N SER A 48 7.21 -4.15 -0.90
CA SER A 48 6.60 -5.42 -1.34
C SER A 48 6.25 -6.34 -0.15
N SER A 49 5.19 -7.12 -0.30
CA SER A 49 4.75 -8.07 0.73
C SER A 49 4.03 -9.28 0.13
N ASP A 50 4.09 -10.42 0.80
CA ASP A 50 3.28 -11.60 0.44
C ASP A 50 1.77 -11.39 0.67
N PHE A 51 1.37 -10.34 1.39
CA PHE A 51 -0.04 -10.07 1.70
C PHE A 51 -0.76 -9.22 0.65
N TYR A 52 -0.04 -8.53 -0.23
CA TYR A 52 -0.62 -7.64 -1.23
C TYR A 52 0.35 -7.44 -2.41
N GLU A 53 -0.19 -7.26 -3.61
CA GLU A 53 0.60 -6.81 -4.74
C GLU A 53 0.91 -5.31 -4.60
N THR A 54 2.10 -4.88 -4.99
CA THR A 54 2.46 -3.46 -5.04
C THR A 54 2.62 -3.01 -6.49
N LYS A 55 1.96 -1.92 -6.87
CA LYS A 55 2.12 -1.25 -8.17
C LYS A 55 2.81 0.09 -7.97
N ILE A 56 3.96 0.24 -8.62
CA ILE A 56 4.75 1.46 -8.58
C ILE A 56 4.39 2.36 -9.76
N TYR A 57 4.27 3.68 -9.52
CA TYR A 57 4.06 4.69 -10.56
C TYR A 57 5.07 5.85 -10.41
N PRO A 58 5.50 6.47 -11.53
CA PRO A 58 6.48 7.54 -11.47
C PRO A 58 5.89 8.86 -10.98
N VAL A 59 6.65 9.62 -10.19
CA VAL A 59 6.30 10.98 -9.76
C VAL A 59 7.42 11.98 -10.09
N PRO A 60 7.12 13.29 -10.22
CA PRO A 60 8.13 14.29 -10.60
C PRO A 60 9.07 14.70 -9.45
N PHE A 61 8.86 14.17 -8.25
CA PHE A 61 9.63 14.50 -7.04
C PHE A 61 10.54 13.33 -6.68
N LYS A 62 11.72 13.65 -6.17
CA LYS A 62 12.67 12.63 -5.70
C LYS A 62 12.29 12.14 -4.31
N LYS A 63 12.99 11.09 -3.87
CA LYS A 63 12.81 10.53 -2.53
C LYS A 63 13.29 11.49 -1.45
N GLU A 64 14.39 12.20 -1.71
CA GLU A 64 14.96 13.18 -0.78
C GLU A 64 13.98 14.33 -0.51
N ASP A 65 13.21 14.75 -1.52
CA ASP A 65 12.18 15.78 -1.38
C ASP A 65 11.09 15.36 -0.37
N MET A 66 10.80 14.05 -0.26
CA MET A 66 9.83 13.53 0.70
C MET A 66 10.40 13.41 2.12
N GLU A 67 11.67 13.03 2.26
CA GLU A 67 12.33 12.88 3.57
C GLU A 67 12.41 14.21 4.34
N GLU A 68 12.49 15.35 3.65
CA GLU A 68 12.46 16.68 4.28
C GLU A 68 11.10 17.06 4.89
N HIS A 69 10.02 16.35 4.53
CA HIS A 69 8.63 16.74 4.83
C HIS A 69 7.87 15.74 5.71
N ILE A 70 8.51 14.65 6.18
CA ILE A 70 7.90 13.60 7.02
C ILE A 70 8.36 13.69 8.47
#